data_AF-A0A538G022-F1
#
_entry.id   AF-A0A538G022-F1
#
_cell.length_a   1.000
_cell.length_b   1.000
_cell.length_c   1.000
_cell.angle_alpha   90.00
_cell.angle_beta   90.00
_cell.angle_gamma   90.00
#
_symmetry.space_group_name_H-M   'P 1'
#
loop_
_entity.id
_entity.type
_entity.pdbx_description
1 polymer ?
#
loop_
_entity_poly.entity_id
_entity_poly.type
_entity_poly.pdbx_seq_one_letter_code
_entity_poly.pdbx_strand_id
1 'polypeptide(L)' 'MTAAQFETIDETEAEAILRWRFDGLVRAGYDIGSALLLASPVEIDLHDASTLVQRGCPSETALQILL' A
#
# COMPACT_ATOMS: atom_id res chain seq x y z
N MET A 1 4.88 -30.73 8.69
CA MET A 1 5.15 -29.28 8.63
C MET A 1 5.33 -28.79 10.06
N THR A 2 6.33 -27.97 10.33
CA THR A 2 6.70 -27.52 11.69
C THR A 2 6.32 -26.05 11.90
N ALA A 3 6.14 -25.62 13.16
CA ALA A 3 5.76 -24.24 13.49
C ALA A 3 6.70 -23.17 12.90
N ALA A 4 8.01 -23.44 12.88
CA ALA A 4 9.01 -22.54 12.28
C ALA A 4 8.84 -22.34 10.76
N GLN A 5 8.26 -23.31 10.04
CA GLN A 5 7.97 -23.16 8.62
C GLN A 5 6.76 -22.26 8.37
N PHE A 6 5.81 -22.18 9.30
CA PHE A 6 4.62 -21.33 9.18
C PHE A 6 4.94 -19.85 9.38
N GLU A 7 5.73 -19.50 10.41
CA GLU A 7 6.13 -18.10 10.67
C GLU A 7 6.89 -17.47 9.49
N THR A 8 7.76 -18.23 8.82
CA THR A 8 8.50 -17.72 7.64
C THR A 8 7.59 -17.52 6.42
N ILE A 9 6.57 -18.37 6.24
CA ILE A 9 5.59 -18.20 5.16
C ILE A 9 4.82 -16.90 5.38
N ASP A 10 4.36 -16.64 6.60
CA ASP A 10 3.62 -15.41 6.95
C ASP A 10 4.45 -14.14 6.70
N GLU A 11 5.75 -14.14 7.04
CA GLU A 11 6.64 -13.00 6.79
C GLU A 11 6.83 -12.73 5.29
N THR A 12 7.03 -13.78 4.49
CA THR A 12 7.18 -13.64 3.03
C THR A 12 5.89 -13.19 2.34
N GLU A 13 4.73 -13.62 2.83
CA GLU A 13 3.43 -13.19 2.31
C GLU A 13 3.15 -11.73 2.69
N ALA A 14 3.47 -11.31 3.91
CA ALA A 14 3.35 -9.92 4.34
C ALA A 14 4.23 -8.98 3.50
N GLU A 15 5.49 -9.37 3.22
CA GLU A 15 6.37 -8.60 2.34
C GLU A 15 5.80 -8.50 0.92
N ALA A 16 5.33 -9.61 0.36
CA ALA A 16 4.73 -9.65 -0.97
C ALA A 16 3.49 -8.74 -1.07
N ILE A 17 2.65 -8.74 -0.04
CA ILE A 17 1.48 -7.85 0.06
C ILE A 17 1.94 -6.39 0.10
N LEU A 18 2.86 -6.03 1.00
CA LEU A 18 3.35 -4.65 1.12
C LEU A 18 3.97 -4.14 -0.18
N ARG A 19 4.78 -4.98 -0.85
CA ARG A 19 5.35 -4.66 -2.17
C ARG A 19 4.25 -4.43 -3.20
N TRP A 20 3.26 -5.32 -3.27
CA TRP A 20 2.15 -5.18 -4.21
C TRP A 20 1.32 -3.92 -3.95
N ARG A 21 1.05 -3.60 -2.68
CA ARG A 21 0.34 -2.38 -2.26
C ARG A 21 1.11 -1.13 -2.69
N PHE A 22 2.40 -1.07 -2.38
CA PHE A 22 3.28 0.04 -2.76
C PHE A 22 3.33 0.23 -4.28
N ASP A 23 3.60 -0.83 -5.03
CA ASP A 23 3.71 -0.77 -6.49
C ASP A 23 2.38 -0.34 -7.13
N GLY A 24 1.25 -0.75 -6.56
CA GLY A 24 -0.09 -0.31 -6.97
C GLY A 24 -0.28 1.19 -6.84
N LEU A 25 0.10 1.77 -5.70
CA LEU A 25 -0.02 3.20 -5.41
C LEU A 25 0.89 4.04 -6.32
N VAL A 26 2.14 3.61 -6.52
CA VAL A 26 3.06 4.28 -7.44
C VAL A 26 2.50 4.28 -8.86
N ARG A 27 1.97 3.14 -9.33
CA ARG A 27 1.32 3.07 -10.65
C ARG A 27 0.06 3.94 -10.76
N ALA A 28 -0.66 4.15 -9.66
CA ALA A 28 -1.83 5.01 -9.63
C ALA A 28 -1.50 6.51 -9.72
N GLY A 29 -0.27 6.90 -9.36
CA GLY A 29 0.20 8.29 -9.45
C GLY A 29 0.71 8.89 -8.13
N TYR A 30 0.75 8.11 -7.05
CA TYR A 30 1.41 8.56 -5.83
C TYR A 30 2.93 8.69 -6.03
N ASP A 31 3.52 9.69 -5.39
CA ASP A 31 4.96 9.74 -5.23
C ASP A 31 5.44 8.62 -4.28
N ILE A 32 6.73 8.31 -4.31
CA ILE A 32 7.34 7.21 -3.55
C ILE A 32 7.08 7.36 -2.04
N GLY A 33 7.15 8.57 -1.49
CA GLY A 33 6.98 8.82 -0.07
C GLY A 33 5.55 8.55 0.38
N SER A 34 4.58 9.13 -0.33
CA SER A 34 3.15 8.92 -0.05
C SER A 34 2.74 7.47 -0.26
N ALA A 35 3.25 6.80 -1.30
CA ALA A 35 2.97 5.39 -1.55
C ALA A 35 3.49 4.49 -0.42
N LEU A 36 4.66 4.78 0.15
CA LEU A 36 5.22 4.02 1.27
C LEU A 36 4.35 4.16 2.53
N LEU A 37 3.88 5.37 2.81
CA LEU A 37 3.03 5.65 3.98
C LEU A 37 1.66 4.96 3.87
N LEU A 38 1.07 4.94 2.67
CA LEU A 38 -0.24 4.32 2.43
C LEU A 38 -0.18 2.80 2.26
N ALA A 39 0.97 2.24 1.88
CA ALA A 39 1.13 0.80 1.70
C ALA A 39 1.10 0.02 3.03
N SER A 40 1.54 0.63 4.13
CA SER A 40 1.68 -0.04 5.44
C SER A 40 0.34 -0.30 6.16
N PRO A 41 -0.57 0.69 6.30
CA PRO A 41 -1.84 0.48 7.01
C PRO A 41 -2.77 -0.41 6.19
N VAL A 42 -3.16 -1.55 6.76
CA VAL A 42 -4.02 -2.54 6.08
C VAL A 42 -5.46 -2.10 5.93
N GLU A 43 -5.91 -1.16 6.77
CA GLU A 43 -7.24 -0.54 6.74
C GLU A 43 -7.47 0.41 5.57
N ILE A 44 -6.40 0.86 4.90
CA ILE A 44 -6.52 1.73 3.74
C ILE A 44 -6.92 0.91 2.52
N ASP A 45 -8.08 1.28 1.97
CA ASP A 45 -8.57 0.78 0.69
C ASP A 45 -7.74 1.39 -0.46
N LEU A 46 -7.03 0.52 -1.18
CA LEU A 46 -6.18 0.93 -2.30
C LEU A 46 -6.96 1.39 -3.53
N HIS A 47 -8.19 0.93 -3.69
CA HIS A 47 -9.06 1.37 -4.78
C HIS A 47 -9.49 2.82 -4.56
N ASP A 48 -9.87 3.17 -3.34
CA ASP A 48 -10.22 4.54 -2.98
C ASP A 48 -9.00 5.47 -3.09
N ALA A 49 -7.85 5.05 -2.54
CA ALA A 49 -6.60 5.79 -2.68
C ALA A 49 -6.23 6.04 -4.14
N SER A 50 -6.26 4.99 -4.97
CA SER A 50 -5.98 5.09 -6.40
C SER A 50 -6.97 6.00 -7.12
N THR A 51 -8.24 5.99 -6.72
CA THR A 51 -9.29 6.80 -7.33
C THR A 51 -9.08 8.30 -7.10
N LEU A 52 -8.56 8.70 -5.93
CA LEU A 52 -8.27 10.11 -5.63
C LEU A 52 -7.26 10.67 -6.64
N VAL A 53 -6.11 10.04 -6.78
CA VAL A 53 -5.03 10.50 -7.68
C VAL A 53 -5.42 10.40 -9.15
N GLN A 54 -6.16 9.37 -9.55
CA GLN A 54 -6.66 9.23 -10.92
C GLN A 54 -7.68 10.32 -11.31
N ARG A 55 -8.39 10.90 -10.34
CA ARG A 55 -9.27 12.05 -10.54
C ARG A 55 -8.54 13.39 -10.52
N GLY A 56 -7.21 13.37 -10.40
CA GLY A 56 -6.36 14.57 -10.37
C GLY A 56 -6.15 15.16 -8.97
N CYS A 57 -6.51 14.44 -7.91
CA CYS A 57 -6.15 14.84 -6.54
C CYS A 57 -4.62 14.78 -6.39
N PRO A 58 -3.96 15.84 -5.90
CA PRO A 58 -2.52 15.77 -5.59
C PRO A 58 -2.24 14.72 -4.51
N SER A 59 -1.14 13.98 -4.66
CA SER A 59 -0.75 12.88 -3.76
C SER A 59 -0.67 13.29 -2.29
N GLU A 60 -0.11 14.47 -2.00
CA GLU A 60 -0.03 15.04 -0.64
C GLU A 60 -1.42 15.34 -0.06
N THR A 61 -2.35 15.85 -0.88
CA THR A 61 -3.74 16.09 -0.45
C THR A 61 -4.47 14.77 -0.21
N ALA A 62 -4.29 13.79 -1.09
CA ALA A 62 -4.89 12.47 -0.92
C ALA A 62 -4.37 11.77 0.34
N LEU A 63 -3.08 11.96 0.70
CA LEU A 63 -2.50 11.45 1.94
C LEU A 63 -3.21 12.02 3.17
N GLN A 64 -3.52 13.33 3.19
CA GLN A 64 -4.23 14.00 4.28
C GLN A 64 -5.71 13.57 4.40
N ILE A 65 -6.29 13.00 3.35
CA ILE A 65 -7.68 12.49 3.37
C ILE A 65 -7.72 11.09 3.99
N LEU A 66 -6.67 10.29 3.76
CA LEU A 66 -6.65 8.86 4.07
C LEU A 66 -5.99 8.51 5.42
N LEU A 67 -5.13 9.39 5.95
CA LEU A 67 -4.42 9.24 7.22
C LEU A 67 -4.88 10.29 8.24
#